data_AF-A0A2U9NLR6-F1
#
_entry.id   AF-A0A2U9NLR6-F1
#
_cell.length_a   1.000
_cell.length_b   1.000
_cell.length_c   1.000
_cell.angle_alpha   90.00
_cell.angle_beta   90.00
_cell.angle_gamma   90.00
#
_symmetry.space_group_name_H-M   'P 1'
#
loop_
_entity.id
_entity.type
_entity.pdbx_description
1 polymer ?
#
loop_
_entity_poly.entity_id
_entity_poly.type
_entity_poly.pdbx_seq_one_letter_code
_entity_poly.pdbx_strand_id
1 'polypeptide(L)'
;METPLDATHDLDNRLISSIYGLLDGMESSSMDEFLSDWRSINHDIASRQEKGTLNANTSSLAINVGDWIESLCDTFLNLEVKAEGRAVRLHDALLASPQEEEHIHTPSPSPSPSRATRSPSPSSSQL
;
A
#
# COMPACT_ATOMS: atom_id res chain seq x y z
N MET A 1 -18.45 23.62 -38.29
CA MET A 1 -17.45 22.83 -39.06
C MET A 1 -16.23 22.78 -38.17
N GLU A 2 -16.20 21.84 -37.24
CA GLU A 2 -15.09 21.69 -36.28
C GLU A 2 -13.91 21.00 -36.97
N THR A 3 -12.72 21.53 -36.76
CA THR A 3 -11.48 21.02 -37.36
C THR A 3 -11.07 19.68 -36.72
N PRO A 4 -10.60 18.69 -37.48
CA PRO A 4 -10.25 17.35 -36.98
C PRO A 4 -9.19 17.29 -35.87
N LEU A 5 -8.42 18.36 -35.67
CA LEU A 5 -7.33 18.44 -34.68
C LEU A 5 -7.81 18.53 -33.24
N ASP A 6 -8.99 19.12 -33.01
CA ASP A 6 -9.49 19.40 -31.66
C ASP A 6 -10.04 18.12 -31.00
N ALA A 7 -10.76 17.31 -31.77
CA ALA A 7 -11.34 16.06 -31.32
C ALA A 7 -10.28 14.99 -30.95
N THR A 8 -9.11 14.97 -31.62
CA THR A 8 -8.01 14.05 -31.26
C THR A 8 -7.34 14.45 -29.95
N HIS A 9 -7.13 15.75 -29.76
CA HIS A 9 -6.52 16.29 -28.54
C HIS A 9 -7.41 16.03 -27.32
N ASP A 10 -8.73 16.13 -27.48
CA ASP A 10 -9.70 15.78 -26.44
C ASP A 10 -9.58 14.31 -25.98
N LEU A 11 -9.51 13.36 -26.93
CA LEU A 11 -9.41 11.94 -26.60
C LEU A 11 -8.08 11.57 -25.95
N ASP A 12 -6.97 12.16 -26.43
CA ASP A 12 -5.64 11.96 -25.84
C ASP A 12 -5.60 12.46 -24.39
N ASN A 13 -6.20 13.62 -24.11
CA ASN A 13 -6.30 14.15 -22.74
C ASN A 13 -7.16 13.24 -21.86
N ARG A 14 -8.32 12.78 -22.36
CA ARG A 14 -9.19 11.86 -21.61
C ARG A 14 -8.49 10.54 -21.29
N LEU A 15 -7.69 10.01 -22.21
CA LEU A 15 -6.86 8.82 -21.98
C LEU A 15 -5.88 9.05 -20.83
N ILE A 16 -5.14 10.14 -20.84
CA ILE A 16 -4.19 10.46 -19.76
C ILE A 16 -4.93 10.71 -18.44
N SER A 17 -6.02 11.46 -18.47
CA SER A 17 -6.87 11.74 -17.30
C SER A 17 -7.46 10.48 -16.68
N SER A 18 -7.72 9.43 -17.46
CA SER A 18 -8.25 8.16 -16.95
C SER A 18 -7.29 7.47 -15.95
N ILE A 19 -5.98 7.70 -16.06
CA ILE A 19 -5.02 7.20 -15.07
C ILE A 19 -5.26 7.86 -13.71
N TYR A 20 -5.48 9.17 -13.69
CA TYR A 20 -5.80 9.88 -12.45
C TYR A 20 -7.16 9.46 -11.90
N GLY A 21 -8.16 9.27 -12.76
CA GLY A 21 -9.47 8.75 -12.36
C GLY A 21 -9.39 7.34 -11.74
N LEU A 22 -8.50 6.48 -12.25
CA LEU A 22 -8.23 5.17 -11.65
C LEU A 22 -7.67 5.34 -10.22
N LEU A 23 -6.67 6.20 -10.04
CA LEU A 23 -6.03 6.43 -8.74
C LEU A 23 -7.01 7.02 -7.72
N ASP A 24 -7.82 8.00 -8.14
CA ASP A 24 -8.86 8.62 -7.31
C ASP A 24 -9.96 7.63 -6.93
N GLY A 25 -10.38 6.77 -7.88
CA GLY A 25 -11.32 5.69 -7.61
C GLY A 25 -10.80 4.67 -6.59
N MET A 26 -9.50 4.36 -6.64
CA MET A 26 -8.86 3.50 -5.65
C MET A 26 -8.76 4.17 -4.27
N GLU A 27 -8.40 5.44 -4.21
CA GLU A 27 -8.32 6.20 -2.95
C GLU A 27 -9.69 6.33 -2.29
N SER A 28 -10.72 6.65 -3.07
CA SER A 28 -12.10 6.80 -2.60
C SER A 28 -12.84 5.47 -2.41
N SER A 29 -12.24 4.35 -2.81
CA SER A 29 -12.87 3.01 -2.85
C SER A 29 -14.15 2.96 -3.71
N SER A 30 -14.27 3.82 -4.71
CA SER A 30 -15.42 3.92 -5.62
C SER A 30 -14.94 4.01 -7.06
N MET A 31 -15.12 2.94 -7.84
CA MET A 31 -14.64 2.84 -9.22
C MET A 31 -15.68 3.22 -10.28
N ASP A 32 -16.89 3.59 -9.88
CA ASP A 32 -18.02 3.76 -10.81
C ASP A 32 -17.79 4.87 -11.83
N GLU A 33 -17.24 6.01 -11.39
CA GLU A 33 -16.92 7.15 -12.26
C GLU A 33 -15.84 6.78 -13.27
N PHE A 34 -14.71 6.24 -12.80
CA PHE A 34 -13.64 5.74 -13.67
C PHE A 34 -14.16 4.71 -14.68
N LEU A 35 -14.96 3.72 -14.25
CA LEU A 35 -15.48 2.68 -15.14
C LEU A 35 -16.44 3.26 -16.19
N SER A 36 -17.24 4.27 -15.83
CA SER A 36 -18.10 4.98 -16.78
C SER A 36 -17.27 5.72 -17.83
N ASP A 37 -16.27 6.49 -17.40
CA ASP A 37 -15.40 7.26 -18.28
C ASP A 37 -14.56 6.36 -19.19
N TRP A 38 -14.01 5.28 -18.65
CA TRP A 38 -13.23 4.31 -19.40
C TRP A 38 -14.06 3.60 -20.49
N ARG A 39 -15.32 3.26 -20.20
CA ARG A 39 -16.23 2.72 -21.23
C ARG A 39 -16.51 3.74 -22.33
N SER A 40 -16.70 5.01 -21.97
CA SER A 40 -16.90 6.10 -22.93
C SER A 40 -15.67 6.27 -23.83
N ILE A 41 -14.46 6.27 -23.26
CA ILE A 41 -13.19 6.32 -24.00
C ILE A 41 -13.07 5.15 -24.98
N ASN A 42 -13.33 3.92 -24.52
CA ASN A 42 -13.27 2.72 -25.35
C ASN A 42 -14.26 2.78 -26.52
N HIS A 43 -15.49 3.22 -26.25
CA HIS A 43 -16.50 3.42 -27.29
C HIS A 43 -16.04 4.44 -28.34
N ASP A 44 -15.43 5.55 -27.92
CA ASP A 44 -14.94 6.58 -28.83
C ASP A 44 -13.77 6.10 -29.67
N ILE A 45 -12.85 5.32 -29.09
CA ILE A 45 -11.74 4.68 -29.81
C ILE A 45 -12.29 3.73 -30.87
N ALA A 46 -13.20 2.82 -30.50
CA ALA A 46 -13.81 1.86 -31.42
C ALA A 46 -14.55 2.58 -32.56
N SER A 47 -15.37 3.58 -32.22
CA SER A 47 -16.13 4.37 -33.19
C SER A 47 -15.23 5.12 -34.18
N ARG A 48 -14.09 5.67 -33.72
CA ARG A 48 -13.12 6.37 -34.58
C ARG A 48 -12.30 5.40 -35.43
N GLN A 49 -11.99 4.22 -34.89
CA GLN A 49 -11.30 3.17 -35.61
C GLN A 49 -12.16 2.65 -36.78
N GLU A 50 -13.44 2.37 -36.54
CA GLU A 50 -14.40 1.94 -37.57
C GLU A 50 -14.56 2.99 -38.68
N LYS A 51 -14.54 4.28 -38.31
CA LYS A 51 -14.61 5.40 -39.28
C LYS A 51 -13.29 5.68 -39.99
N GLY A 52 -12.19 5.02 -39.60
CA GLY A 52 -10.86 5.31 -40.12
C GLY A 52 -10.33 6.71 -39.77
N THR A 53 -10.87 7.33 -38.73
CA THR A 53 -10.50 8.68 -38.26
C THR A 53 -9.59 8.65 -37.03
N LEU A 54 -9.23 7.46 -36.53
CA LEU A 54 -8.32 7.31 -35.40
C LEU A 54 -6.88 7.55 -35.85
N ASN A 55 -6.21 8.51 -35.22
CA ASN A 55 -4.79 8.78 -35.47
C ASN A 55 -3.92 7.66 -34.87
N ALA A 56 -2.85 7.27 -35.57
CA ALA A 56 -1.88 6.29 -35.10
C ALA A 56 -1.27 6.67 -33.74
N ASN A 57 -1.01 7.96 -33.49
CA ASN A 57 -0.47 8.42 -32.20
C ASN A 57 -1.47 8.18 -31.06
N THR A 58 -2.73 8.55 -31.25
CA THR A 58 -3.81 8.29 -30.28
C THR A 58 -4.03 6.78 -30.07
N SER A 59 -3.95 5.99 -31.13
CA SER A 59 -4.05 4.52 -31.02
C SER A 59 -2.91 3.93 -30.18
N SER A 60 -1.67 4.37 -30.42
CA SER A 60 -0.51 3.98 -29.61
C SER A 60 -0.66 4.42 -28.15
N LEU A 61 -1.12 5.65 -27.92
CA LEU A 61 -1.39 6.15 -26.57
C LEU A 61 -2.45 5.30 -25.85
N ALA A 62 -3.54 4.97 -26.52
CA ALA A 62 -4.61 4.14 -25.95
C ALA A 62 -4.11 2.76 -25.51
N ILE A 63 -3.28 2.11 -26.33
CA ILE A 63 -2.66 0.83 -25.99
C ILE A 63 -1.75 0.99 -24.76
N ASN A 64 -0.84 1.96 -24.78
CA ASN A 64 0.09 2.18 -23.66
C ASN A 64 -0.64 2.50 -22.35
N VAL A 65 -1.68 3.33 -22.40
CA VAL A 65 -2.50 3.66 -21.21
C VAL A 65 -3.23 2.42 -20.71
N GLY A 66 -3.78 1.60 -21.61
CA GLY A 66 -4.40 0.31 -21.26
C GLY A 66 -3.42 -0.62 -20.53
N ASP A 67 -2.23 -0.81 -21.09
CA ASP A 67 -1.17 -1.65 -20.51
C ASP A 67 -0.74 -1.15 -19.13
N TRP A 68 -0.70 0.18 -18.93
CA TRP A 68 -0.39 0.79 -17.64
C TRP A 68 -1.49 0.54 -16.61
N ILE A 69 -2.76 0.74 -16.99
CA ILE A 69 -3.90 0.48 -16.10
C ILE A 69 -3.93 -0.99 -15.68
N GLU A 70 -3.72 -1.91 -16.61
CA GLU A 70 -3.62 -3.35 -16.32
C GLU A 70 -2.48 -3.64 -15.33
N SER A 71 -1.28 -3.14 -15.61
CA SER A 71 -0.10 -3.35 -14.76
C SER A 71 -0.28 -2.79 -13.34
N LEU A 72 -0.96 -1.65 -13.22
CA LEU A 72 -1.29 -1.05 -11.93
C LEU A 72 -2.25 -1.94 -11.15
N CYS A 73 -3.37 -2.35 -11.78
CA CYS A 73 -4.35 -3.26 -11.17
C CYS A 73 -3.69 -4.56 -10.69
N ASP A 74 -2.88 -5.21 -11.54
CA ASP A 74 -2.14 -6.42 -11.17
C ASP A 74 -1.18 -6.19 -10.01
N THR A 75 -0.51 -5.04 -9.99
CA THR A 75 0.40 -4.69 -8.88
C THR A 75 -0.36 -4.53 -7.57
N PHE A 76 -1.50 -3.83 -7.58
CA PHE A 76 -2.33 -3.64 -6.38
C PHE A 76 -2.94 -4.94 -5.88
N LEU A 77 -3.48 -5.78 -6.77
CA LEU A 77 -3.98 -7.11 -6.41
C LEU A 77 -2.87 -7.99 -5.81
N ASN A 78 -1.67 -7.96 -6.40
CA ASN A 78 -0.52 -8.70 -5.86
C ASN A 78 -0.05 -8.17 -4.49
N LEU A 79 -0.20 -6.86 -4.23
CA LEU A 79 0.10 -6.27 -2.94
C LEU A 79 -0.92 -6.69 -1.88
N GLU A 80 -2.20 -6.72 -2.22
CA GLU A 80 -3.29 -7.20 -1.36
C GLU A 80 -3.02 -8.63 -0.89
N VAL A 81 -2.78 -9.57 -1.81
CA VAL A 81 -2.47 -10.97 -1.50
C VAL A 81 -1.24 -11.09 -0.58
N LYS A 82 -0.20 -10.28 -0.81
CA LYS A 82 0.99 -10.27 0.06
C LYS A 82 0.71 -9.70 1.44
N ALA A 83 -0.14 -8.67 1.53
CA ALA A 83 -0.54 -8.05 2.79
C ALA A 83 -1.35 -9.03 3.64
N GLU A 84 -2.34 -9.71 3.05
CA GLU A 84 -3.11 -10.76 3.71
C GLU A 84 -2.22 -11.90 4.23
N GLY A 85 -1.30 -12.39 3.39
CA GLY A 85 -0.35 -13.44 3.81
C GLY A 85 0.53 -13.01 4.98
N ARG A 86 0.90 -11.73 5.07
CA ARG A 86 1.64 -11.18 6.22
C ARG A 86 0.74 -11.04 7.46
N ALA A 87 -0.51 -10.63 7.29
CA ALA A 87 -1.47 -10.52 8.38
C ALA A 87 -1.75 -11.88 9.04
N VAL A 88 -1.94 -12.94 8.23
CA VAL A 88 -2.12 -14.31 8.74
C VAL A 88 -0.88 -14.77 9.52
N ARG A 89 0.33 -14.57 8.98
CA ARG A 89 1.58 -14.91 9.68
C ARG A 89 1.73 -14.16 11.01
N LEU A 90 1.36 -12.88 11.04
CA LEU A 90 1.41 -12.08 12.26
C LEU A 90 0.40 -12.60 13.29
N HIS A 91 -0.83 -12.89 12.86
CA HIS A 91 -1.86 -13.48 13.71
C HIS A 91 -1.39 -14.81 14.32
N ASP A 92 -0.85 -15.71 13.51
CA ASP A 92 -0.32 -16.99 13.98
C ASP A 92 0.85 -16.81 14.94
N ALA A 93 1.76 -15.86 14.69
CA ALA A 93 2.85 -15.53 15.59
C ALA A 93 2.37 -14.97 16.93
N LEU A 94 1.28 -14.19 16.94
CA LEU A 94 0.67 -13.67 18.17
C LEU A 94 -0.02 -14.77 18.98
N LEU A 95 -0.68 -15.73 18.32
CA LEU A 95 -1.31 -16.88 18.98
C LEU A 95 -0.28 -17.93 19.45
N ALA A 96 0.82 -18.08 18.71
CA ALA A 96 1.93 -18.97 19.06
C ALA A 96 2.88 -18.35 20.08
N SER A 97 2.72 -17.05 20.41
CA SER A 97 3.37 -16.48 21.58
C SER A 97 2.87 -17.27 22.78
N PRO A 98 3.72 -18.00 23.51
CA PRO A 98 3.30 -18.53 24.78
C PRO A 98 2.82 -17.34 25.60
N GLN A 99 1.55 -17.36 26.00
CA GLN A 99 1.21 -16.81 27.30
C GLN A 99 2.27 -17.40 28.21
N GLU A 100 3.16 -16.57 28.75
CA GLU A 100 3.93 -16.98 29.92
C GLU A 100 2.85 -17.37 30.94
N GLU A 101 2.51 -18.66 30.92
CA GLU A 101 1.76 -19.32 31.94
C GLU A 101 2.55 -19.02 33.20
N GLU A 102 2.01 -18.08 33.95
CA GLU A 102 1.84 -18.09 35.39
C GLU A 102 1.79 -19.53 35.93
N HIS A 103 2.94 -20.20 35.91
CA HIS A 103 3.18 -21.49 36.54
C HIS A 103 4.58 -21.51 37.16
N ILE A 104 4.60 -21.04 38.40
CA ILE A 104 5.44 -21.57 39.48
C ILE A 104 6.94 -21.36 39.27
N HIS A 105 7.39 -20.11 39.11
CA HIS A 105 8.73 -19.75 39.54
C HIS A 105 8.72 -19.59 41.06
N THR A 106 9.13 -20.65 41.76
CA THR A 106 9.61 -20.56 43.14
C THR A 106 10.50 -19.32 43.30
N PRO A 107 10.33 -18.51 44.37
CA PRO A 107 11.12 -17.31 44.55
C PRO A 107 12.60 -17.71 44.66
N SER A 108 13.40 -17.29 43.67
CA SER A 108 14.84 -17.45 43.70
C SER A 108 15.38 -16.73 44.95
N PRO A 109 16.12 -17.40 45.84
CA PRO A 109 16.61 -16.78 47.05
C PRO A 109 17.61 -15.69 46.68
N SER A 110 17.29 -14.45 47.03
CA SER A 110 18.20 -13.31 46.93
C SER A 110 19.54 -13.66 47.57
N PRO A 111 20.69 -13.42 46.89
CA PRO A 111 21.97 -13.52 47.55
C PRO A 111 22.03 -12.38 48.58
N SER A 112 21.78 -12.72 49.84
CA SER A 112 22.03 -11.81 50.96
C SER A 112 23.45 -11.24 50.83
N PRO A 113 23.64 -9.92 50.91
CA PRO A 113 24.98 -9.36 50.94
C PRO A 113 25.65 -9.87 52.21
N SER A 114 26.66 -10.71 52.04
CA SER A 114 27.58 -11.11 53.09
C SER A 114 28.05 -9.87 53.84
N ARG A 115 27.72 -9.86 55.12
CA ARG A 115 28.03 -8.86 56.13
C ARG A 115 29.52 -8.48 56.06
N ALA A 116 29.83 -7.37 55.38
CA ALA A 116 31.15 -6.77 55.41
C ALA A 116 31.42 -6.29 56.84
N THR A 117 32.34 -7.01 57.47
CA THR A 117 32.95 -6.70 58.74
C THR A 117 33.73 -5.39 58.69
N ARG A 118 33.61 -4.62 59.78
CA ARG A 118 34.55 -3.60 60.29
C ARG A 118 34.65 -2.28 59.51
N SER A 119 33.77 -1.36 59.88
CA SER A 119 34.16 0.04 60.08
C SER A 119 34.80 0.17 61.46
N PRO A 120 36.07 0.57 61.63
CA PRO A 120 36.55 1.06 62.92
C PRO A 120 36.19 2.54 63.06
N SER A 121 35.58 2.91 64.18
CA SER A 121 35.39 4.30 64.59
C SER A 121 36.74 4.93 64.95
N PRO A 122 37.06 6.17 64.53
CA PRO A 122 38.16 6.91 65.13
C PRO A 122 37.67 7.53 66.44
N SER A 123 38.10 6.99 67.58
CA SER A 123 38.02 7.70 68.86
C SER A 123 39.04 8.83 68.84
N SER A 124 38.52 10.05 68.80
CA SER A 124 39.24 11.26 69.14
C SER A 124 39.43 11.29 70.66
N SER A 125 40.66 11.44 71.14
CA SER A 125 40.92 11.81 72.53
C SER A 125 42.13 12.74 72.56
N GLN A 126 41.82 13.96 72.98
CA GLN A 126 42.75 14.98 73.43
C GLN A 126 43.34 14.55 74.78
N LEU A 127 44.66 14.66 74.92
CA LEU A 127 45.41 15.19 76.08
C LEU A 127 46.91 15.11 75.78
#